data_AF-A0A918EQG4-F1
#
_entry.id   AF-A0A918EQG4-F1
#
_cell.length_a   1.000
_cell.length_b   1.000
_cell.length_c   1.000
_cell.angle_alpha   90.00
_cell.angle_beta   90.00
_cell.angle_gamma   90.00
#
_symmetry.space_group_name_H-M   'P 1'
#
loop_
_entity.id
_entity.type
_entity.pdbx_description
1 polymer ?
#
loop_
_entity_poly.entity_id
_entity_poly.type
_entity_poly.pdbx_seq_one_letter_code
_entity_poly.pdbx_strand_id
1 'polypeptide(L)'
;MHADLSRSTFRPERHYSAVVAQQGRVQLDADLNEQTAIQLHQTRTLAADLIGPHGGPSGATGFRIEYVSGKQDIDSLNIHGGRYYVDGILCDADRPAPGTPVPDEDTDAGTEEQRSAAPPAHWTYWDQPDGFRDPERAGDRLPSPAQAPFVVCLRVWERSVGAAEDPALREVALGAAMPDTAVRAKVVWQVLPLSLAELGIGDTDPSAEAVREAFARWAEREAAPSARMAARAERPGHADEDPCPAAPDARYRGPENQLYRVEVHEGGEAGDATFKWSRENGSVVFPVDALDGTWVELASLGPDAGLGLDVGDLVEFTDTAYASRLEALPLLRVEELDLPGRRVRLSGEPAPGVGRLPRRHPFLRRWDHRGGPRRKGRTTALRGGAVPVTEGEWLPLEDGVEVYFAEGGAYRTGDHWIVPARTATGSVEWPADPARRPLLRAPAGIARHHAPLALVKGEGDIVDLRLAFGPAAVVAPAADDVPAAEAAPSRGRSRAARRAGHAKEGEK
;
A
#
# COMPACT_ATOMS: atom_id res chain seq x y z
N MET A 1 -3.74 2.57 -2.61
CA MET A 1 -4.05 1.39 -3.43
C MET A 1 -4.23 1.86 -4.87
N HIS A 2 -3.42 1.36 -5.80
CA HIS A 2 -3.62 1.59 -7.24
C HIS A 2 -4.56 0.53 -7.78
N ALA A 3 -5.78 0.93 -8.12
CA ALA A 3 -6.82 0.08 -8.67
C ALA A 3 -7.88 0.97 -9.31
N ASP A 4 -8.51 0.47 -10.38
CA ASP A 4 -9.65 1.13 -10.99
C ASP A 4 -10.88 0.90 -10.10
N LEU A 5 -11.34 1.96 -9.44
CA LEU A 5 -12.36 1.91 -8.39
C LEU A 5 -13.37 3.02 -8.62
N SER A 6 -14.64 2.78 -8.29
CA SER A 6 -15.66 3.82 -8.40
C SER A 6 -15.46 4.91 -7.35
N ARG A 7 -15.15 4.51 -6.10
CA ARG A 7 -14.90 5.37 -4.94
C ARG A 7 -14.44 4.54 -3.72
N SER A 8 -13.90 5.23 -2.71
CA SER A 8 -13.70 4.69 -1.37
C SER A 8 -14.61 5.40 -0.37
N THR A 9 -15.46 4.65 0.32
CA THR A 9 -16.52 5.19 1.21
C THR A 9 -16.27 4.97 2.70
N PHE A 10 -15.36 4.06 3.06
CA PHE A 10 -15.07 3.76 4.46
C PHE A 10 -14.60 5.00 5.24
N ARG A 11 -15.29 5.28 6.35
CA ARG A 11 -15.01 6.39 7.26
C ARG A 11 -15.10 5.90 8.71
N PRO A 12 -13.98 5.70 9.42
CA PRO A 12 -14.02 5.16 10.79
C PRO A 12 -14.84 6.05 11.74
N GLU A 13 -14.88 7.36 11.50
CA GLU A 13 -15.65 8.34 12.30
C GLU A 13 -17.18 8.19 12.17
N ARG A 14 -17.68 7.37 11.22
CA ARG A 14 -19.12 7.09 11.04
C ARG A 14 -19.61 5.88 11.83
N HIS A 15 -18.69 5.10 12.41
CA HIS A 15 -19.00 3.95 13.26
C HIS A 15 -19.89 2.87 12.61
N TYR A 16 -19.79 2.70 11.29
CA TYR A 16 -20.46 1.59 10.62
C TYR A 16 -19.79 0.26 10.97
N SER A 17 -20.61 -0.77 11.25
CA SER A 17 -20.13 -2.10 11.60
C SER A 17 -20.22 -3.13 10.47
N ALA A 18 -21.00 -2.85 9.43
CA ALA A 18 -21.17 -3.69 8.24
C ALA A 18 -21.91 -2.94 7.11
N VAL A 19 -21.76 -3.45 5.89
CA VAL A 19 -22.54 -3.11 4.69
C VAL A 19 -23.61 -4.19 4.50
N VAL A 20 -24.85 -3.77 4.30
CA VAL A 20 -26.00 -4.67 4.13
C VAL A 20 -26.57 -4.54 2.72
N ALA A 21 -26.37 -5.57 1.90
CA ALA A 21 -26.93 -5.62 0.56
C ALA A 21 -28.47 -5.66 0.60
N GLN A 22 -29.12 -4.87 -0.25
CA GLN A 22 -30.57 -4.81 -0.36
C GLN A 22 -31.06 -5.59 -1.58
N GLN A 23 -32.16 -6.33 -1.42
CA GLN A 23 -32.76 -7.10 -2.50
C GLN A 23 -33.14 -6.20 -3.69
N GLY A 24 -32.73 -6.59 -4.90
CA GLY A 24 -33.08 -5.92 -6.15
C GLY A 24 -32.30 -4.62 -6.43
N ARG A 25 -31.25 -4.32 -5.65
CA ARG A 25 -30.35 -3.18 -5.90
C ARG A 25 -29.08 -3.63 -6.64
N VAL A 26 -28.53 -2.71 -7.43
CA VAL A 26 -27.22 -2.89 -8.09
C VAL A 26 -26.12 -2.90 -7.03
N GLN A 27 -25.17 -3.82 -7.16
CA GLN A 27 -23.98 -3.87 -6.30
C GLN A 27 -22.84 -3.09 -6.93
N LEU A 28 -22.10 -2.35 -6.10
CA LEU A 28 -20.92 -1.60 -6.51
C LEU A 28 -19.66 -2.22 -5.89
N ASP A 29 -18.51 -2.06 -6.55
CA ASP A 29 -17.19 -2.40 -6.01
C ASP A 29 -16.95 -1.72 -4.66
N ALA A 30 -17.38 -0.45 -4.53
CA ALA A 30 -17.26 0.35 -3.32
C ALA A 30 -17.91 -0.31 -2.10
N ASP A 31 -19.04 -1.00 -2.26
CA ASP A 31 -19.75 -1.63 -1.14
C ASP A 31 -18.98 -2.84 -0.59
N LEU A 32 -18.39 -3.64 -1.48
CA LEU A 32 -17.56 -4.79 -1.10
C LEU A 32 -16.23 -4.34 -0.48
N ASN A 33 -15.62 -3.30 -1.05
CA ASN A 33 -14.39 -2.71 -0.55
C ASN A 33 -14.60 -2.08 0.82
N GLU A 34 -15.73 -1.38 1.05
CA GLU A 34 -16.08 -0.80 2.35
C GLU A 34 -16.32 -1.89 3.41
N GLN A 35 -17.03 -2.97 3.08
CA GLN A 35 -17.22 -4.10 4.00
C GLN A 35 -15.87 -4.68 4.46
N THR A 36 -14.93 -4.85 3.52
CA THR A 36 -13.59 -5.37 3.82
C THR A 36 -12.80 -4.40 4.69
N ALA A 37 -12.84 -3.10 4.38
CA ALA A 37 -12.17 -2.07 5.16
C ALA A 37 -12.70 -1.98 6.61
N ILE A 38 -14.02 -2.11 6.80
CA ILE A 38 -14.65 -2.15 8.13
C ILE A 38 -14.12 -3.36 8.94
N GLN A 39 -14.10 -4.55 8.34
CA GLN A 39 -13.63 -5.76 9.02
C GLN A 39 -12.15 -5.71 9.37
N LEU A 40 -11.32 -5.19 8.45
CA LEU A 40 -9.88 -5.01 8.70
C LEU A 40 -9.65 -4.00 9.82
N HIS A 41 -10.37 -2.87 9.83
CA HIS A 41 -10.28 -1.88 10.89
C HIS A 41 -10.62 -2.50 12.25
N GLN A 42 -11.77 -3.18 12.36
CA GLN A 42 -12.19 -3.85 13.60
C GLN A 42 -11.18 -4.90 14.06
N THR A 43 -10.68 -5.74 13.15
CA THR A 43 -9.75 -6.83 13.47
C THR A 43 -8.40 -6.28 13.95
N ARG A 44 -7.86 -5.25 13.27
CA ARG A 44 -6.59 -4.63 13.64
C ARG A 44 -6.69 -3.84 14.93
N THR A 45 -7.79 -3.08 15.13
CA THR A 45 -8.04 -2.39 16.39
C THR A 45 -8.12 -3.37 17.55
N LEU A 46 -8.88 -4.47 17.40
CA LEU A 46 -8.94 -5.52 18.42
C LEU A 46 -7.55 -6.11 18.72
N ALA A 47 -6.77 -6.42 17.68
CA ALA A 47 -5.43 -6.96 17.86
C ALA A 47 -4.50 -5.97 18.57
N ALA A 48 -4.53 -4.68 18.21
CA ALA A 48 -3.76 -3.63 18.86
C ALA A 48 -4.19 -3.39 20.32
N ASP A 49 -5.49 -3.42 20.62
CA ASP A 49 -6.01 -3.25 21.98
C ASP A 49 -5.59 -4.40 22.91
N LEU A 50 -5.45 -5.61 22.38
CA LEU A 50 -5.05 -6.80 23.15
C LEU A 50 -3.53 -6.96 23.28
N ILE A 51 -2.77 -6.65 22.23
CA ILE A 51 -1.32 -6.88 22.14
C ILE A 51 -0.52 -5.64 22.57
N GLY A 52 -1.10 -4.45 22.41
CA GLY A 52 -0.40 -3.17 22.42
C GLY A 52 0.12 -2.78 21.03
N PRO A 53 0.99 -1.75 20.95
CA PRO A 53 1.51 -1.22 19.68
C PRO A 53 2.25 -2.27 18.85
N HIS A 54 2.92 -3.22 19.50
CA HIS A 54 3.57 -4.33 18.81
C HIS A 54 3.89 -5.50 19.75
N GLY A 55 3.93 -6.72 19.21
CA GLY A 55 4.32 -7.92 19.95
C GLY A 55 4.10 -9.22 19.18
N GLY A 56 4.77 -10.29 19.59
CA GLY A 56 4.63 -11.63 19.00
C GLY A 56 4.11 -12.68 19.99
N PRO A 57 3.45 -13.75 19.52
CA PRO A 57 3.00 -14.82 20.39
C PRO A 57 4.20 -15.51 21.06
N SER A 58 4.12 -15.79 22.36
CA SER A 58 5.14 -16.55 23.09
C SER A 58 5.35 -17.92 22.43
N GLY A 59 6.62 -18.30 22.22
CA GLY A 59 6.99 -19.56 21.54
C GLY A 59 7.01 -19.48 20.01
N ALA A 60 6.47 -18.42 19.41
CA ALA A 60 6.54 -18.15 17.97
C ALA A 60 6.79 -16.66 17.69
N THR A 61 7.53 -15.98 18.58
CA THR A 61 7.85 -14.56 18.47
C THR A 61 8.87 -14.36 17.36
N GLY A 62 8.40 -13.85 16.22
CA GLY A 62 9.21 -13.66 15.01
C GLY A 62 10.23 -12.55 15.10
N PHE A 63 11.02 -12.39 14.02
CA PHE A 63 11.96 -11.29 13.81
C PHE A 63 13.07 -11.19 14.86
N ARG A 64 13.51 -12.32 15.44
CA ARG A 64 14.73 -12.32 16.26
C ARG A 64 15.90 -11.90 15.38
N ILE A 65 16.70 -10.96 15.85
CA ILE A 65 17.83 -10.42 15.09
C ILE A 65 19.14 -11.01 15.61
N GLU A 66 19.98 -11.45 14.69
CA GLU A 66 21.40 -11.70 14.93
C GLU A 66 22.20 -10.83 13.97
N TYR A 67 23.22 -10.14 14.49
CA TYR A 67 24.15 -9.37 13.68
C TYR A 67 25.29 -10.27 13.23
N VAL A 68 25.61 -10.22 11.94
CA VAL A 68 26.70 -10.99 11.33
C VAL A 68 27.72 -10.00 10.78
N SER A 69 28.90 -9.96 11.41
CA SER A 69 30.02 -9.15 10.94
C SER A 69 30.58 -9.74 9.66
N GLY A 70 30.63 -8.94 8.60
CA GLY A 70 31.09 -9.40 7.31
C GLY A 70 32.58 -9.75 7.27
N LYS A 71 33.41 -9.16 8.16
CA LYS A 71 34.89 -9.24 8.20
C LYS A 71 35.58 -8.95 6.85
N GLN A 72 35.44 -9.84 5.87
CA GLN A 72 35.89 -9.72 4.48
C GLN A 72 34.72 -9.51 3.47
N ASP A 73 33.48 -9.60 3.94
CA ASP A 73 32.24 -9.36 3.23
C ASP A 73 31.49 -8.17 3.85
N ILE A 74 30.33 -7.81 3.30
CA ILE A 74 29.44 -6.79 3.86
C ILE A 74 28.72 -7.31 5.11
N ASP A 75 28.50 -6.41 6.08
CA ASP A 75 27.74 -6.72 7.29
C ASP A 75 26.29 -7.14 6.94
N SER A 76 25.70 -8.02 7.76
CA SER A 76 24.36 -8.55 7.56
C SER A 76 23.61 -8.74 8.87
N LEU A 77 22.30 -8.99 8.78
CA LEU A 77 21.45 -9.45 9.88
C LEU A 77 20.82 -10.79 9.50
N ASN A 78 20.75 -11.74 10.42
CA ASN A 78 19.83 -12.86 10.30
C ASN A 78 18.51 -12.49 10.98
N ILE A 79 17.41 -12.64 10.25
CA ILE A 79 16.05 -12.32 10.65
C ILE A 79 15.29 -13.65 10.76
N HIS A 80 15.07 -14.10 11.99
CA HIS A 80 14.48 -15.41 12.25
C HIS A 80 12.96 -15.41 12.08
N GLY A 81 12.43 -16.57 11.68
CA GLY A 81 11.00 -16.81 11.48
C GLY A 81 10.15 -16.66 12.74
N GLY A 82 8.84 -16.72 12.55
CA GLY A 82 7.79 -16.51 13.53
C GLY A 82 6.89 -15.32 13.19
N ARG A 83 5.92 -15.06 14.07
CA ARG A 83 4.89 -14.03 13.87
C ARG A 83 5.14 -12.83 14.77
N TYR A 84 4.79 -11.65 14.27
CA TYR A 84 4.84 -10.41 15.02
C TYR A 84 3.74 -9.47 14.55
N TYR A 85 3.10 -8.76 15.48
CA TYR A 85 2.06 -7.80 15.18
C TYR A 85 2.60 -6.39 15.38
N VAL A 86 2.25 -5.47 14.48
CA VAL A 86 2.55 -4.03 14.58
C VAL A 86 1.26 -3.27 14.29
N ASP A 87 0.76 -2.51 15.26
CA ASP A 87 -0.54 -1.82 15.22
C ASP A 87 -1.69 -2.73 14.74
N GLY A 88 -1.67 -3.98 15.22
CA GLY A 88 -2.65 -5.02 14.87
C GLY A 88 -2.45 -5.67 13.50
N ILE A 89 -1.44 -5.28 12.72
CA ILE A 89 -1.08 -5.90 11.44
C ILE A 89 -0.18 -7.11 11.68
N LEU A 90 -0.63 -8.30 11.27
CA LEU A 90 0.18 -9.51 11.31
C LEU A 90 1.32 -9.46 10.28
N CYS A 91 2.54 -9.62 10.77
CA CYS A 91 3.75 -9.84 9.98
C CYS A 91 4.24 -11.27 10.22
N ASP A 92 4.44 -12.02 9.14
CA ASP A 92 4.98 -13.37 9.17
C ASP A 92 6.39 -13.35 8.59
N ALA A 93 7.37 -13.75 9.40
CA ALA A 93 8.78 -13.84 9.03
C ALA A 93 9.20 -15.25 8.62
N ASP A 94 8.29 -16.24 8.65
CA ASP A 94 8.65 -17.61 8.29
C ASP A 94 9.08 -17.68 6.82
N ARG A 95 10.26 -18.27 6.59
CA ARG A 95 10.76 -18.52 5.24
C ARG A 95 10.03 -19.75 4.68
N PRO A 96 9.31 -19.63 3.55
CA PRO A 96 8.62 -20.78 2.96
C PRO A 96 9.61 -21.91 2.67
N ALA A 97 9.29 -23.11 3.12
CA ALA A 97 10.07 -24.30 2.78
C ALA A 97 9.93 -24.58 1.27
N PRO A 98 11.00 -24.98 0.58
CA PRO A 98 10.88 -25.42 -0.81
C PRO A 98 9.93 -26.62 -0.89
N GLY A 99 9.09 -26.65 -1.92
CA GLY A 99 8.24 -27.81 -2.20
C GLY A 99 9.09 -29.04 -2.50
N THR A 100 8.54 -30.23 -2.24
CA THR A 100 9.19 -31.50 -2.63
C THR A 100 8.79 -31.82 -4.08
N PRO A 101 9.73 -31.83 -5.05
CA PRO A 101 9.41 -32.20 -6.42
C PRO A 101 9.02 -33.69 -6.50
N VAL A 102 8.17 -34.04 -7.46
CA VAL A 102 7.93 -35.44 -7.82
C VAL A 102 9.22 -36.01 -8.42
N PRO A 103 9.66 -37.22 -8.06
CA PRO A 103 10.81 -37.86 -8.70
C PRO A 103 10.56 -38.02 -10.21
N ASP A 104 11.53 -37.60 -11.05
CA ASP A 104 11.46 -37.84 -12.49
C ASP A 104 11.89 -39.29 -12.81
N GLU A 105 11.21 -39.94 -13.76
CA GLU A 105 11.53 -41.32 -14.17
C GLU A 105 12.95 -41.46 -14.76
N ASP A 106 13.53 -40.35 -15.23
CA ASP A 106 14.90 -40.25 -15.78
C ASP A 106 15.94 -39.76 -14.77
N THR A 107 15.58 -39.51 -13.51
CA THR A 107 16.58 -39.18 -12.46
C THR A 107 17.29 -40.47 -12.04
N ASP A 108 18.43 -40.75 -12.68
CA ASP A 108 19.34 -41.81 -12.26
C ASP A 108 19.63 -41.71 -10.76
N ALA A 109 19.41 -42.81 -10.03
CA ALA A 109 19.60 -42.95 -8.58
C ALA A 109 21.05 -42.66 -8.08
N GLY A 110 21.95 -42.24 -8.98
CA GLY A 110 23.32 -41.83 -8.71
C GLY A 110 23.57 -40.32 -8.66
N THR A 111 22.56 -39.45 -8.82
CA THR A 111 22.72 -37.98 -8.72
C THR A 111 22.23 -37.36 -7.39
N GLU A 112 22.02 -38.18 -6.36
CA GLU A 112 21.61 -37.69 -5.03
C GLU A 112 22.66 -36.78 -4.33
N GLU A 113 23.88 -36.64 -4.89
CA GLU A 113 24.98 -35.86 -4.32
C GLU A 113 24.93 -34.34 -4.60
N GLN A 114 23.96 -33.83 -5.38
CA GLN A 114 23.65 -32.38 -5.43
C GLN A 114 22.32 -32.05 -4.75
N ARG A 115 22.10 -32.52 -3.51
CA ARG A 115 21.16 -31.83 -2.63
C ARG A 115 21.74 -30.45 -2.34
N SER A 116 21.26 -29.43 -3.07
CA SER A 116 21.41 -28.03 -2.66
C SER A 116 21.10 -27.94 -1.17
N ALA A 117 22.05 -27.43 -0.38
CA ALA A 117 21.87 -27.30 1.07
C ALA A 117 20.51 -26.63 1.33
N ALA A 118 19.71 -27.21 2.23
CA ALA A 118 18.40 -26.66 2.54
C ALA A 118 18.55 -25.16 2.87
N PRO A 119 17.74 -24.28 2.26
CA PRO A 119 17.85 -22.85 2.51
C PRO A 119 17.73 -22.58 4.01
N PRO A 120 18.48 -21.62 4.55
CA PRO A 120 18.42 -21.32 5.98
C PRO A 120 16.99 -20.95 6.38
N ALA A 121 16.58 -21.33 7.59
CA ALA A 121 15.25 -21.02 8.12
C ALA A 121 15.05 -19.52 8.43
N HIS A 122 16.09 -18.70 8.27
CA HIS A 122 16.05 -17.25 8.45
C HIS A 122 16.15 -16.52 7.11
N TRP A 123 15.67 -15.28 7.10
CA TRP A 123 16.04 -14.30 6.10
C TRP A 123 17.34 -13.61 6.51
N THR A 124 18.04 -13.05 5.55
CA THR A 124 19.15 -12.14 5.76
C THR A 124 18.66 -10.70 5.51
N TYR A 125 19.42 -9.72 5.99
CA TYR A 125 19.15 -8.31 5.69
C TYR A 125 19.07 -8.03 4.18
N TRP A 126 19.81 -8.79 3.38
CA TRP A 126 19.93 -8.61 1.93
C TRP A 126 18.84 -9.34 1.13
N ASP A 127 18.39 -10.51 1.58
CA ASP A 127 17.40 -11.35 0.88
C ASP A 127 16.01 -11.38 1.54
N GLN A 128 15.78 -10.56 2.56
CA GLN A 128 14.44 -10.36 3.15
C GLN A 128 13.40 -9.98 2.07
N PRO A 129 12.18 -10.54 2.13
CA PRO A 129 11.12 -10.26 1.17
C PRO A 129 10.79 -8.77 1.16
N ASP A 130 10.53 -8.25 -0.04
CA ASP A 130 10.16 -6.86 -0.28
C ASP A 130 11.18 -5.80 0.22
N GLY A 131 12.35 -6.19 0.74
CA GLY A 131 13.41 -5.27 1.19
C GLY A 131 14.27 -4.72 0.06
N PHE A 132 14.61 -5.57 -0.91
CA PHE A 132 15.36 -5.25 -2.13
C PHE A 132 16.55 -4.30 -1.91
N ARG A 133 17.38 -4.62 -0.91
CA ARG A 133 18.59 -3.85 -0.57
C ARG A 133 19.69 -4.10 -1.59
N ASP A 134 20.43 -3.04 -1.92
CA ASP A 134 21.52 -3.08 -2.88
C ASP A 134 22.87 -2.88 -2.15
N PRO A 135 23.72 -3.92 -2.05
CA PRO A 135 25.05 -3.84 -1.45
C PRO A 135 25.95 -2.74 -2.01
N GLU A 136 25.74 -2.33 -3.27
CA GLU A 136 26.53 -1.30 -3.93
C GLU A 136 26.05 0.12 -3.56
N ARG A 137 24.82 0.28 -3.06
CA ARG A 137 24.30 1.55 -2.56
C ARG A 137 24.72 1.76 -1.11
N ALA A 138 25.57 2.76 -0.87
CA ALA A 138 26.05 3.08 0.48
C ALA A 138 24.92 3.30 1.50
N GLY A 139 23.81 3.91 1.09
CA GLY A 139 22.64 4.15 1.95
C GLY A 139 21.84 2.89 2.33
N ASP A 140 22.08 1.76 1.67
CA ASP A 140 21.47 0.48 2.05
C ASP A 140 22.34 -0.33 3.02
N ARG A 141 23.61 0.02 3.19
CA ARG A 141 24.53 -0.72 4.06
C ARG A 141 24.19 -0.53 5.53
N LEU A 142 24.39 -1.59 6.32
CA LEU A 142 24.26 -1.52 7.77
C LEU A 142 25.37 -0.63 8.37
N PRO A 143 25.07 0.17 9.40
CA PRO A 143 26.10 0.82 10.19
C PRO A 143 26.99 -0.22 10.88
N SER A 144 28.28 0.08 11.01
CA SER A 144 29.16 -0.77 11.83
C SER A 144 28.93 -0.47 13.31
N PRO A 145 28.54 -1.47 14.13
CA PRO A 145 28.28 -1.24 15.56
C PRO A 145 29.55 -0.88 16.33
N ALA A 146 30.73 -1.23 15.80
CA ALA A 146 32.02 -0.79 16.34
C ALA A 146 32.25 0.73 16.20
N GLN A 147 31.55 1.38 15.26
CA GLN A 147 31.59 2.83 15.08
C GLN A 147 30.47 3.52 15.85
N ALA A 148 29.24 3.01 15.71
CA ALA A 148 28.07 3.53 16.39
C ALA A 148 27.01 2.44 16.56
N PRO A 149 26.51 2.19 17.80
CA PRO A 149 25.34 1.34 18.01
C PRO A 149 24.12 1.86 17.26
N PHE A 150 23.24 0.94 16.86
CA PHE A 150 22.02 1.28 16.12
C PHE A 150 20.86 0.36 16.50
N VAL A 151 19.64 0.86 16.30
CA VAL A 151 18.42 0.10 16.50
C VAL A 151 18.06 -0.57 15.18
N VAL A 152 17.71 -1.84 15.24
CA VAL A 152 17.05 -2.55 14.14
C VAL A 152 15.54 -2.42 14.36
N CYS A 153 14.83 -1.88 13.38
CA CYS A 153 13.38 -1.70 13.44
C CYS A 153 12.67 -2.43 12.30
N LEU A 154 11.44 -2.86 12.58
CA LEU A 154 10.50 -3.37 11.60
C LEU A 154 9.65 -2.21 11.07
N ARG A 155 9.65 -1.97 9.76
CA ARG A 155 8.77 -1.05 9.06
C ARG A 155 7.70 -1.84 8.32
N VAL A 156 6.42 -1.54 8.55
CA VAL A 156 5.27 -2.28 8.03
C VAL A 156 4.30 -1.33 7.34
N TRP A 157 3.81 -1.71 6.17
CA TRP A 157 2.72 -1.00 5.48
C TRP A 157 1.99 -1.92 4.52
N GLU A 158 0.91 -1.43 3.92
CA GLU A 158 0.20 -2.15 2.87
C GLU A 158 0.42 -1.52 1.50
N ARG A 159 0.68 -2.36 0.49
CA ARG A 159 0.72 -1.94 -0.91
C ARG A 159 -0.29 -2.71 -1.76
N SER A 160 -0.74 -2.10 -2.84
CA SER A 160 -1.50 -2.80 -3.87
C SER A 160 -0.58 -3.63 -4.76
N VAL A 161 -1.00 -4.83 -5.11
CA VAL A 161 -0.34 -5.73 -6.06
C VAL A 161 -1.36 -6.11 -7.13
N GLY A 162 -1.07 -5.79 -8.39
CA GLY A 162 -1.84 -6.23 -9.57
C GLY A 162 -1.13 -7.34 -10.32
N ALA A 163 -1.72 -7.86 -11.39
CA ALA A 163 -1.11 -8.96 -12.16
C ALA A 163 0.10 -8.52 -13.00
N ALA A 164 0.29 -7.21 -13.21
CA ALA A 164 1.53 -6.68 -13.75
C ALA A 164 2.73 -7.01 -12.85
N GLU A 165 2.53 -7.10 -11.54
CA GLU A 165 3.57 -7.43 -10.56
C GLU A 165 3.56 -8.90 -10.14
N ASP A 166 2.37 -9.52 -10.09
CA ASP A 166 2.21 -10.96 -9.82
C ASP A 166 1.30 -11.60 -10.87
N PRO A 167 1.88 -12.10 -11.99
CA PRO A 167 1.11 -12.67 -13.09
C PRO A 167 0.21 -13.85 -12.71
N ALA A 168 0.44 -14.50 -11.57
CA ALA A 168 -0.40 -15.58 -11.07
C ALA A 168 -1.77 -15.09 -10.56
N LEU A 169 -1.93 -13.79 -10.31
CA LEU A 169 -3.22 -13.19 -9.93
C LEU A 169 -4.22 -13.14 -11.11
N ARG A 170 -3.75 -13.25 -12.35
CA ARG A 170 -4.58 -13.19 -13.55
C ARG A 170 -5.32 -14.52 -13.78
N GLU A 171 -6.63 -14.44 -14.01
CA GLU A 171 -7.40 -15.59 -14.50
C GLU A 171 -7.12 -15.81 -15.99
N VAL A 172 -6.26 -16.78 -16.29
CA VAL A 172 -5.85 -17.12 -17.65
C VAL A 172 -7.02 -17.54 -18.55
N ALA A 173 -8.11 -18.07 -17.99
CA ALA A 173 -9.29 -18.44 -18.76
C ALA A 173 -10.06 -17.24 -19.34
N LEU A 174 -9.85 -16.02 -18.82
CA LEU A 174 -10.46 -14.79 -19.36
C LEU A 174 -9.70 -14.25 -20.59
N GLY A 175 -8.58 -14.87 -20.95
CA GLY A 175 -7.78 -14.48 -22.10
C GLY A 175 -6.82 -13.32 -21.80
N ALA A 176 -5.83 -13.14 -22.69
CA ALA A 176 -4.74 -12.18 -22.50
C ALA A 176 -5.16 -10.70 -22.62
N ALA A 177 -6.35 -10.43 -23.17
CA ALA A 177 -6.86 -9.08 -23.40
C ALA A 177 -7.76 -8.54 -22.27
N MET A 178 -8.16 -9.39 -21.32
CA MET A 178 -8.99 -8.97 -20.19
C MET A 178 -8.13 -8.37 -19.08
N PRO A 179 -8.51 -7.21 -18.52
CA PRO A 179 -7.80 -6.60 -17.40
C PRO A 179 -7.91 -7.46 -16.14
N ASP A 180 -7.07 -7.13 -15.16
CA ASP A 180 -7.11 -7.75 -13.83
C ASP A 180 -8.51 -7.58 -13.21
N THR A 181 -9.07 -8.68 -12.69
CA THR A 181 -10.41 -8.66 -12.07
C THR A 181 -10.38 -8.06 -10.66
N ALA A 182 -9.23 -8.10 -10.00
CA ALA A 182 -9.02 -7.55 -8.67
C ALA A 182 -7.53 -7.37 -8.38
N VAL A 183 -7.20 -6.38 -7.56
CA VAL A 183 -5.87 -6.22 -6.95
C VAL A 183 -5.81 -6.93 -5.59
N ARG A 184 -4.60 -7.10 -5.05
CA ARG A 184 -4.39 -7.56 -3.67
C ARG A 184 -3.79 -6.45 -2.82
N ALA A 185 -4.23 -6.34 -1.57
CA ALA A 185 -3.50 -5.60 -0.55
C ALA A 185 -2.48 -6.55 0.08
N LYS A 186 -1.19 -6.27 -0.11
CA LYS A 186 -0.08 -7.04 0.46
C LYS A 186 0.49 -6.29 1.65
N VAL A 187 0.58 -6.95 2.80
CA VAL A 187 1.39 -6.47 3.93
C VAL A 187 2.84 -6.62 3.54
N VAL A 188 3.55 -5.49 3.53
CA VAL A 188 4.99 -5.42 3.33
C VAL A 188 5.64 -5.11 4.64
N TRP A 189 6.71 -5.83 4.94
CA TRP A 189 7.56 -5.56 6.07
C TRP A 189 9.02 -5.45 5.63
N GLN A 190 9.77 -4.60 6.30
CA GLN A 190 11.20 -4.44 6.08
C GLN A 190 11.91 -4.24 7.41
N VAL A 191 13.04 -4.93 7.59
CA VAL A 191 13.95 -4.79 8.71
C VAL A 191 15.04 -3.80 8.31
N LEU A 192 15.15 -2.69 9.05
CA LEU A 192 16.00 -1.55 8.71
C LEU A 192 16.81 -1.05 9.92
N PRO A 193 18.04 -0.54 9.69
CA PRO A 193 18.78 0.16 10.72
C PRO A 193 18.18 1.55 10.95
N LEU A 194 18.21 2.00 12.20
CA LEU A 194 17.83 3.32 12.66
C LEU A 194 18.90 3.80 13.66
N SER A 195 19.45 4.99 13.42
CA SER A 195 20.51 5.52 14.29
C SER A 195 19.96 5.99 15.64
N LEU A 196 20.80 5.95 16.68
CA LEU A 196 20.44 6.52 17.98
C LEU A 196 20.19 8.05 17.90
N ALA A 197 20.87 8.74 16.98
CA ALA A 197 20.67 10.17 16.73
C ALA A 197 19.26 10.48 16.21
N GLU A 198 18.71 9.67 15.30
CA GLU A 198 17.33 9.81 14.81
C GLU A 198 16.28 9.62 15.93
N LEU A 199 16.62 8.82 16.94
CA LEU A 199 15.80 8.63 18.15
C LEU A 199 16.00 9.75 19.18
N GLY A 200 16.92 10.69 18.95
CA GLY A 200 17.29 11.73 19.91
C GLY A 200 18.05 11.20 21.14
N ILE A 201 18.72 10.04 21.00
CA ILE A 201 19.53 9.43 22.04
C ILE A 201 21.00 9.82 21.80
N GLY A 202 21.57 10.59 22.74
CA GLY A 202 22.99 10.95 22.73
C GLY A 202 23.89 10.01 23.53
N ASP A 203 23.30 9.09 24.30
CA ASP A 203 24.03 8.07 25.03
C ASP A 203 24.51 6.96 24.09
N THR A 204 25.76 6.54 24.24
CA THR A 204 26.36 5.45 23.48
C THR A 204 25.98 4.07 24.03
N ASP A 205 25.50 3.98 25.27
CA ASP A 205 25.10 2.72 25.90
C ASP A 205 23.72 2.80 26.58
N PRO A 206 22.65 3.10 25.82
CA PRO A 206 21.32 3.27 26.40
C PRO A 206 20.74 1.94 26.92
N SER A 207 19.89 2.04 27.95
CA SER A 207 19.07 0.92 28.44
C SER A 207 17.99 0.54 27.41
N ALA A 208 17.51 -0.71 27.48
CA ALA A 208 16.44 -1.19 26.61
C ALA A 208 15.16 -0.35 26.75
N GLU A 209 14.81 0.03 27.98
CA GLU A 209 13.65 0.85 28.30
C GLU A 209 13.77 2.25 27.69
N ALA A 210 14.94 2.90 27.81
CA ALA A 210 15.18 4.22 27.22
C ALA A 210 15.05 4.19 25.69
N VAL A 211 15.56 3.13 25.05
CA VAL A 211 15.41 2.95 23.59
C VAL A 211 13.94 2.74 23.22
N ARG A 212 13.20 1.89 23.94
CA ARG A 212 11.77 1.66 23.67
C ARG A 212 10.96 2.95 23.79
N GLU A 213 11.21 3.75 24.82
CA GLU A 213 10.50 5.02 25.04
C GLU A 213 10.82 6.07 23.96
N ALA A 214 12.10 6.20 23.60
CA ALA A 214 12.52 7.08 22.52
C ALA A 214 11.96 6.64 21.16
N PHE A 215 11.97 5.33 20.90
CA PHE A 215 11.38 4.74 19.70
C PHE A 215 9.88 4.98 19.62
N ALA A 216 9.13 4.81 20.71
CA ALA A 216 7.69 5.07 20.72
C ALA A 216 7.38 6.53 20.32
N ARG A 217 8.08 7.51 20.90
CA ARG A 217 7.94 8.92 20.51
C ARG A 217 8.30 9.18 19.05
N TRP A 218 9.34 8.53 18.54
CA TRP A 218 9.75 8.65 17.14
C TRP A 218 8.70 8.05 16.20
N ALA A 219 8.22 6.83 16.50
CA ALA A 219 7.21 6.14 15.72
C ALA A 219 5.88 6.90 15.65
N GLU A 220 5.46 7.52 16.76
CA GLU A 220 4.28 8.41 16.78
C GLU A 220 4.41 9.60 15.83
N ARG A 221 5.59 10.23 15.77
CA ARG A 221 5.86 11.35 14.83
C ARG A 221 5.90 10.88 13.38
N GLU A 222 6.48 9.71 13.13
CA GLU A 222 6.53 9.12 11.79
C GLU A 222 5.14 8.70 11.29
N ALA A 223 4.30 8.16 12.17
CA ALA A 223 2.93 7.76 11.83
C ALA A 223 1.99 8.96 11.65
N ALA A 224 2.28 10.10 12.27
CA ALA A 224 1.45 11.29 12.15
C ALA A 224 1.47 11.85 10.72
N PRO A 225 0.31 11.98 10.04
CA PRO A 225 0.27 12.63 8.76
C PRO A 225 0.55 14.12 8.93
N SER A 226 1.57 14.61 8.25
CA SER A 226 2.01 16.02 8.29
C SER A 226 1.41 16.86 7.16
N ALA A 227 1.02 16.25 6.04
CA ALA A 227 0.36 16.94 4.94
C ALA A 227 -1.16 16.97 5.11
N ARG A 228 -1.82 18.01 4.58
CA ARG A 228 -3.27 18.10 4.45
C ARG A 228 -3.64 18.71 3.11
N MET A 229 -4.66 18.15 2.47
CA MET A 229 -5.18 18.64 1.19
C MET A 229 -6.69 18.86 1.29
N ALA A 230 -7.24 19.77 0.50
CA ALA A 230 -8.65 19.85 0.18
C ALA A 230 -8.86 19.78 -1.34
N ALA A 231 -10.03 19.32 -1.79
CA ALA A 231 -10.40 19.32 -3.20
C ALA A 231 -11.77 19.98 -3.40
N ARG A 232 -11.95 20.58 -4.58
CA ARG A 232 -13.24 21.14 -5.01
C ARG A 232 -13.42 21.02 -6.51
N ALA A 233 -14.66 21.23 -6.95
CA ALA A 233 -14.96 21.56 -8.33
C ALA A 233 -15.31 23.05 -8.41
N GLU A 234 -14.68 23.79 -9.32
CA GLU A 234 -14.94 25.20 -9.59
C GLU A 234 -15.12 25.42 -11.09
N ARG A 235 -16.12 26.23 -11.47
CA ARG A 235 -16.39 26.52 -12.88
C ARG A 235 -15.19 27.29 -13.47
N PRO A 236 -14.54 26.79 -14.53
CA PRO A 236 -13.44 27.51 -15.16
C PRO A 236 -13.90 28.87 -15.71
N GLY A 237 -13.10 29.93 -15.58
CA GLY A 237 -13.50 31.28 -16.04
C GLY A 237 -13.73 31.43 -17.56
N HIS A 238 -13.30 30.46 -18.37
CA HIS A 238 -13.52 30.38 -19.84
C HIS A 238 -14.67 29.43 -20.21
N ALA A 239 -15.48 29.04 -19.21
CA ALA A 239 -16.57 28.10 -19.36
C ALA A 239 -17.64 28.46 -20.41
N ASP A 240 -17.70 29.74 -20.83
CA ASP A 240 -18.64 30.23 -21.84
C ASP A 240 -18.08 30.16 -23.26
N GLU A 241 -16.77 29.90 -23.42
CA GLU A 241 -16.06 29.83 -24.70
C GLU A 241 -15.98 28.40 -25.24
N ASP A 242 -16.16 27.39 -24.37
CA ASP A 242 -16.11 25.97 -24.72
C ASP A 242 -17.50 25.31 -24.68
N PRO A 243 -18.05 24.84 -25.82
CA PRO A 243 -19.29 24.08 -25.83
C PRO A 243 -19.09 22.74 -25.12
N CYS A 244 -19.50 22.67 -23.86
CA CYS A 244 -19.43 21.46 -23.04
C CYS A 244 -20.80 20.75 -23.02
N PRO A 245 -20.87 19.42 -23.14
CA PRO A 245 -22.12 18.66 -22.99
C PRO A 245 -22.66 18.65 -21.55
N ALA A 246 -21.89 19.12 -20.56
CA ALA A 246 -22.33 19.24 -19.17
C ALA A 246 -23.37 20.35 -18.98
N ALA A 247 -24.17 20.26 -17.91
CA ALA A 247 -25.13 21.31 -17.56
C ALA A 247 -24.44 22.67 -17.39
N PRO A 248 -25.09 23.80 -17.73
CA PRO A 248 -24.46 25.13 -17.69
C PRO A 248 -23.91 25.54 -16.31
N ASP A 249 -24.48 25.00 -15.24
CA ASP A 249 -24.11 25.22 -13.83
C ASP A 249 -23.12 24.17 -13.27
N ALA A 250 -22.78 23.13 -14.05
CA ALA A 250 -21.82 22.12 -13.66
C ALA A 250 -20.42 22.72 -13.44
N ARG A 251 -19.84 22.43 -12.26
CA ARG A 251 -18.50 22.88 -11.87
C ARG A 251 -17.43 21.90 -12.36
N TYR A 252 -17.68 20.60 -12.20
CA TYR A 252 -16.94 19.54 -12.88
C TYR A 252 -17.54 19.33 -14.27
N ARG A 253 -16.68 19.29 -15.28
CA ARG A 253 -17.06 19.27 -16.71
C ARG A 253 -16.58 18.03 -17.47
N GLY A 254 -15.95 17.09 -16.79
CA GLY A 254 -15.48 15.86 -17.41
C GLY A 254 -16.65 15.01 -17.94
N PRO A 255 -16.47 14.34 -19.09
CA PRO A 255 -17.52 13.57 -19.73
C PRO A 255 -17.92 12.31 -18.96
N GLU A 256 -17.02 11.84 -18.08
CA GLU A 256 -17.15 10.58 -17.35
C GLU A 256 -16.98 10.78 -15.83
N ASN A 257 -17.45 9.80 -15.06
CA ASN A 257 -17.11 9.71 -13.65
C ASN A 257 -15.64 9.32 -13.51
N GLN A 258 -14.91 9.99 -12.63
CA GLN A 258 -13.48 9.74 -12.43
C GLN A 258 -13.16 9.53 -10.96
N LEU A 259 -12.03 8.88 -10.70
CA LEU A 259 -11.47 8.70 -9.36
C LEU A 259 -10.06 9.29 -9.32
N TYR A 260 -9.99 10.62 -9.23
CA TYR A 260 -8.71 11.31 -9.23
C TYR A 260 -7.85 10.86 -8.05
N ARG A 261 -6.61 10.50 -8.31
CA ARG A 261 -5.57 10.32 -7.30
C ARG A 261 -4.56 11.45 -7.43
N VAL A 262 -4.32 12.14 -6.33
CA VAL A 262 -3.28 13.15 -6.20
C VAL A 262 -2.22 12.58 -5.29
N GLU A 263 -1.02 12.32 -5.81
CA GLU A 263 0.03 11.61 -5.10
C GLU A 263 1.31 12.45 -5.03
N VAL A 264 1.88 12.57 -3.84
CA VAL A 264 3.21 13.12 -3.63
C VAL A 264 4.22 12.21 -4.31
N HIS A 265 4.92 12.76 -5.30
CA HIS A 265 5.96 12.06 -6.04
C HIS A 265 7.30 12.16 -5.29
N GLU A 266 7.95 13.32 -5.35
CA GLU A 266 9.13 13.62 -4.54
C GLU A 266 8.67 14.28 -3.22
N GLY A 267 9.07 13.70 -2.09
CA GLY A 267 8.76 14.25 -0.77
C GLY A 267 9.65 15.44 -0.39
N GLY A 268 9.35 16.07 0.74
CA GLY A 268 10.06 17.22 1.27
C GLY A 268 9.12 18.29 1.80
N GLU A 269 9.66 19.50 1.96
CA GLU A 269 8.89 20.70 2.28
C GLU A 269 8.23 21.28 1.02
N ALA A 270 7.28 22.20 1.20
CA ALA A 270 6.67 22.92 0.08
C ALA A 270 7.71 23.63 -0.80
N GLY A 271 7.52 23.57 -2.12
CA GLY A 271 8.46 24.10 -3.12
C GLY A 271 9.53 23.12 -3.59
N ASP A 272 9.95 22.18 -2.74
CA ASP A 272 10.81 21.05 -3.13
C ASP A 272 9.99 19.79 -3.44
N ALA A 273 8.98 19.53 -2.63
CA ALA A 273 8.04 18.45 -2.87
C ALA A 273 7.29 18.63 -4.20
N THR A 274 7.03 17.52 -4.86
CA THR A 274 6.26 17.46 -6.10
C THR A 274 5.11 16.47 -5.98
N PHE A 275 4.08 16.64 -6.80
CA PHE A 275 2.97 15.72 -6.91
C PHE A 275 2.66 15.37 -8.37
N LYS A 276 2.07 14.20 -8.55
CA LYS A 276 1.54 13.68 -9.81
C LYS A 276 0.08 13.34 -9.60
N TRP A 277 -0.70 13.26 -10.67
CA TRP A 277 -2.09 12.84 -10.55
C TRP A 277 -2.56 11.98 -11.71
N SER A 278 -3.59 11.18 -11.43
CA SER A 278 -4.24 10.30 -12.41
C SER A 278 -5.75 10.37 -12.25
N ARG A 279 -6.50 10.25 -13.35
CA ARG A 279 -7.96 10.18 -13.40
C ARG A 279 -8.51 8.84 -12.88
N GLU A 280 -7.77 7.75 -13.10
CA GLU A 280 -8.17 6.38 -12.77
C GLU A 280 -7.41 5.83 -11.54
N ASN A 281 -7.17 6.67 -10.53
CA ASN A 281 -6.46 6.28 -9.31
C ASN A 281 -5.05 5.66 -9.54
N GLY A 282 -4.42 6.02 -10.66
CA GLY A 282 -3.13 5.48 -11.08
C GLY A 282 -3.20 3.98 -11.37
N SER A 283 -4.35 3.45 -11.77
CA SER A 283 -4.56 2.02 -12.05
C SER A 283 -3.95 1.56 -13.39
N VAL A 284 -3.78 2.48 -14.34
CA VAL A 284 -3.36 2.19 -15.71
C VAL A 284 -1.87 1.82 -15.73
N VAL A 285 -1.60 0.53 -15.97
CA VAL A 285 -0.25 -0.03 -16.04
C VAL A 285 -0.04 -0.90 -17.27
N PHE A 286 1.20 -0.94 -17.76
CA PHE A 286 1.61 -1.71 -18.92
C PHE A 286 2.81 -2.58 -18.54
N PRO A 287 2.66 -3.92 -18.45
CA PRO A 287 3.77 -4.82 -18.17
C PRO A 287 4.85 -4.71 -19.26
N VAL A 288 6.11 -4.76 -18.84
CA VAL A 288 7.28 -4.59 -19.71
C VAL A 288 7.92 -5.96 -19.96
N ASP A 289 8.07 -6.32 -21.23
CA ASP A 289 8.77 -7.54 -21.66
C ASP A 289 10.28 -7.29 -21.80
N ALA A 290 10.66 -6.14 -22.34
CA ALA A 290 12.06 -5.78 -22.57
C ALA A 290 12.31 -4.26 -22.53
N LEU A 291 13.56 -3.89 -22.21
CA LEU A 291 14.06 -2.51 -22.20
C LEU A 291 15.36 -2.43 -23.02
N ASP A 292 15.38 -1.58 -24.03
CA ASP A 292 16.55 -1.29 -24.88
C ASP A 292 16.77 0.22 -24.99
N GLY A 293 17.69 0.75 -24.16
CA GLY A 293 17.94 2.19 -24.03
C GLY A 293 16.67 2.96 -23.64
N THR A 294 16.10 3.69 -24.59
CA THR A 294 14.86 4.47 -24.43
C THR A 294 13.62 3.75 -24.96
N TRP A 295 13.78 2.62 -25.64
CA TRP A 295 12.69 1.81 -26.17
C TRP A 295 12.26 0.75 -25.15
N VAL A 296 10.97 0.70 -24.90
CA VAL A 296 10.35 -0.25 -23.98
C VAL A 296 9.36 -1.11 -24.76
N GLU A 297 9.56 -2.43 -24.71
CA GLU A 297 8.61 -3.41 -25.27
C GLU A 297 7.59 -3.79 -24.21
N LEU A 298 6.31 -3.70 -24.58
CA LEU A 298 5.18 -3.94 -23.69
C LEU A 298 4.48 -5.26 -24.02
N ALA A 299 4.06 -5.98 -22.98
CA ALA A 299 3.27 -7.19 -23.13
C ALA A 299 1.91 -6.90 -23.80
N SER A 300 1.36 -5.72 -23.55
CA SER A 300 0.14 -5.19 -24.16
C SER A 300 0.17 -3.66 -24.17
N LEU A 301 -0.46 -3.05 -25.17
CA LEU A 301 -0.64 -1.58 -25.27
C LEU A 301 -1.90 -1.07 -24.55
N GLY A 302 -2.58 -1.95 -23.81
CA GLY A 302 -3.83 -1.65 -23.12
C GLY A 302 -5.07 -2.06 -23.94
N PRO A 303 -6.24 -2.17 -23.29
CA PRO A 303 -7.43 -2.75 -23.89
C PRO A 303 -8.12 -1.84 -24.92
N ASP A 304 -8.07 -0.50 -24.77
CA ASP A 304 -8.85 0.44 -25.60
C ASP A 304 -8.24 1.87 -25.64
N ALA A 305 -8.72 2.72 -26.56
CA ALA A 305 -8.21 4.09 -26.82
C ALA A 305 -8.24 5.07 -25.63
N GLY A 306 -9.06 4.83 -24.59
CA GLY A 306 -9.10 5.69 -23.39
C GLY A 306 -8.11 5.29 -22.29
N LEU A 307 -7.76 4.00 -22.23
CA LEU A 307 -6.84 3.42 -21.23
C LEU A 307 -5.50 3.01 -21.86
N GLY A 308 -5.27 3.39 -23.13
CA GLY A 308 -4.01 3.20 -23.83
C GLY A 308 -2.96 4.26 -23.48
N LEU A 309 -1.78 4.11 -24.06
CA LEU A 309 -0.74 5.15 -24.04
C LEU A 309 -0.89 6.04 -25.28
N ASP A 310 -0.74 7.34 -25.09
CA ASP A 310 -0.63 8.34 -26.15
C ASP A 310 0.75 9.03 -26.13
N VAL A 311 1.16 9.54 -27.30
CA VAL A 311 2.35 10.41 -27.38
C VAL A 311 2.10 11.67 -26.54
N GLY A 312 3.05 11.97 -25.66
CA GLY A 312 2.99 13.08 -24.71
C GLY A 312 2.56 12.68 -23.30
N ASP A 313 2.07 11.46 -23.10
CA ASP A 313 1.74 10.96 -21.76
C ASP A 313 2.98 10.87 -20.88
N LEU A 314 2.79 11.10 -19.58
CA LEU A 314 3.82 10.88 -18.57
C LEU A 314 3.68 9.49 -17.98
N VAL A 315 4.80 8.79 -17.90
CA VAL A 315 4.89 7.44 -17.37
C VAL A 315 5.99 7.33 -16.33
N GLU A 316 5.73 6.50 -15.33
CA GLU A 316 6.74 6.04 -14.37
C GLU A 316 7.15 4.62 -14.78
N PHE A 317 8.43 4.43 -15.10
CA PHE A 317 9.01 3.10 -15.32
C PHE A 317 9.51 2.55 -13.99
N THR A 318 8.89 1.48 -13.50
CA THR A 318 9.20 0.90 -12.18
C THR A 318 9.17 -0.63 -12.24
N ASP A 319 9.54 -1.28 -11.14
CA ASP A 319 9.38 -2.71 -10.92
C ASP A 319 8.94 -2.98 -9.46
N THR A 320 8.77 -4.26 -9.11
CA THR A 320 8.36 -4.68 -7.76
C THR A 320 9.33 -4.20 -6.67
N ALA A 321 10.62 -4.11 -6.99
CA ALA A 321 11.64 -3.72 -6.03
C ALA A 321 11.52 -2.24 -5.65
N TYR A 322 11.46 -1.36 -6.66
CA TYR A 322 11.34 0.07 -6.43
C TYR A 322 9.96 0.45 -5.86
N ALA A 323 8.89 -0.23 -6.30
CA ALA A 323 7.56 -0.07 -5.71
C ALA A 323 7.54 -0.42 -4.21
N SER A 324 8.29 -1.45 -3.79
CA SER A 324 8.40 -1.85 -2.38
C SER A 324 9.36 -0.96 -1.57
N ARG A 325 10.21 -0.18 -2.22
CA ARG A 325 11.10 0.77 -1.53
C ARG A 325 10.46 2.14 -1.31
N LEU A 326 9.35 2.43 -1.98
CA LEU A 326 8.67 3.73 -1.99
C LEU A 326 9.60 4.86 -2.46
N GLU A 327 10.44 4.57 -3.46
CA GLU A 327 11.37 5.53 -4.05
C GLU A 327 10.70 6.26 -5.22
N ALA A 328 10.88 7.58 -5.29
CA ALA A 328 10.46 8.38 -6.43
C ALA A 328 11.40 8.15 -7.62
N LEU A 329 10.87 7.67 -8.74
CA LEU A 329 11.61 7.48 -9.98
C LEU A 329 11.28 8.58 -11.00
N PRO A 330 12.21 8.98 -11.89
CA PRO A 330 11.94 10.01 -12.88
C PRO A 330 10.67 9.72 -13.70
N LEU A 331 9.81 10.73 -13.85
CA LEU A 331 8.69 10.66 -14.78
C LEU A 331 9.17 10.94 -16.20
N LEU A 332 8.94 9.99 -17.09
CA LEU A 332 9.37 10.02 -18.48
C LEU A 332 8.18 10.32 -19.38
N ARG A 333 8.40 11.05 -20.47
CA ARG A 333 7.35 11.32 -21.46
C ARG A 333 7.42 10.28 -22.57
N VAL A 334 6.26 9.80 -23.02
CA VAL A 334 6.14 9.01 -24.24
C VAL A 334 6.38 9.92 -25.45
N GLU A 335 7.44 9.65 -26.20
CA GLU A 335 7.81 10.41 -27.39
C GLU A 335 7.30 9.76 -28.68
N GLU A 336 7.12 8.43 -28.68
CA GLU A 336 6.75 7.67 -29.86
C GLU A 336 6.09 6.36 -29.48
N LEU A 337 5.14 5.92 -30.32
CA LEU A 337 4.42 4.65 -30.20
C LEU A 337 4.56 3.84 -31.48
N ASP A 338 5.15 2.66 -31.36
CA ASP A 338 5.20 1.63 -32.40
C ASP A 338 4.11 0.59 -32.08
N LEU A 339 2.90 0.82 -32.60
CA LEU A 339 1.75 -0.05 -32.34
C LEU A 339 1.98 -1.49 -32.84
N PRO A 340 2.48 -1.73 -34.08
CA PRO A 340 2.76 -3.09 -34.54
C PRO A 340 3.83 -3.81 -33.71
N GLY A 341 4.86 -3.09 -33.26
CA GLY A 341 5.91 -3.64 -32.41
C GLY A 341 5.57 -3.74 -30.93
N ARG A 342 4.45 -3.14 -30.47
CA ARG A 342 4.12 -2.93 -29.05
C ARG A 342 5.26 -2.27 -28.27
N ARG A 343 5.89 -1.26 -28.88
CA ARG A 343 7.00 -0.54 -28.25
C ARG A 343 6.68 0.93 -28.08
N VAL A 344 7.22 1.50 -27.02
CA VAL A 344 7.13 2.93 -26.74
C VAL A 344 8.54 3.49 -26.58
N ARG A 345 8.80 4.68 -27.14
CA ARG A 345 10.05 5.40 -26.92
C ARG A 345 9.83 6.45 -25.84
N LEU A 346 10.66 6.41 -24.82
CA LEU A 346 10.62 7.36 -23.71
C LEU A 346 11.56 8.55 -23.98
N SER A 347 11.30 9.68 -23.30
CA SER A 347 12.09 10.90 -23.40
C SER A 347 13.50 10.80 -22.84
N GLY A 348 13.80 9.72 -22.11
CA GLY A 348 15.10 9.42 -21.52
C GLY A 348 15.15 7.95 -21.11
N GLU A 349 16.34 7.46 -20.79
CA GLU A 349 16.50 6.10 -20.28
C GLU A 349 15.92 5.99 -18.86
N PRO A 350 15.22 4.89 -18.53
CA PRO A 350 14.84 4.59 -17.15
C PRO A 350 16.06 4.55 -16.22
N ALA A 351 15.83 4.90 -14.95
CA ALA A 351 16.90 4.99 -13.96
C ALA A 351 17.77 3.72 -13.89
N PRO A 352 19.09 3.85 -13.69
CA PRO A 352 19.99 2.70 -13.61
C PRO A 352 19.51 1.68 -12.57
N GLY A 353 19.44 0.40 -12.95
CA GLY A 353 19.02 -0.70 -12.07
C GLY A 353 17.52 -0.98 -12.00
N VAL A 354 16.64 -0.11 -12.51
CA VAL A 354 15.19 -0.36 -12.55
C VAL A 354 14.83 -1.27 -13.72
N GLY A 355 14.01 -2.29 -13.46
CA GLY A 355 13.43 -3.18 -14.48
C GLY A 355 14.44 -3.94 -15.34
N ARG A 356 15.66 -4.14 -14.83
CA ARG A 356 16.72 -4.90 -15.50
C ARG A 356 16.61 -6.42 -15.30
N LEU A 357 15.75 -6.86 -14.37
CA LEU A 357 15.52 -8.26 -14.06
C LEU A 357 14.06 -8.60 -14.33
N PRO A 358 13.75 -9.49 -15.31
CA PRO A 358 12.37 -9.86 -15.64
C PRO A 358 11.58 -10.40 -14.44
N ARG A 359 12.24 -11.13 -13.54
CA ARG A 359 11.66 -11.65 -12.28
C ARG A 359 11.20 -10.57 -11.28
N ARG A 360 11.53 -9.30 -11.51
CA ARG A 360 11.03 -8.16 -10.71
C ARG A 360 9.78 -7.54 -11.32
N HIS A 361 9.31 -8.07 -12.45
CA HIS A 361 8.06 -7.67 -13.11
C HIS A 361 8.01 -6.15 -13.36
N PRO A 362 8.86 -5.63 -14.26
CA PRO A 362 8.82 -4.22 -14.62
C PRO A 362 7.52 -3.85 -15.32
N PHE A 363 7.06 -2.63 -15.10
CA PHE A 363 5.88 -2.07 -15.74
C PHE A 363 5.99 -0.54 -15.88
N LEU A 364 5.28 0.01 -16.86
CA LEU A 364 4.99 1.44 -16.96
C LEU A 364 3.69 1.74 -16.22
N ARG A 365 3.63 2.86 -15.49
CA ARG A 365 2.39 3.41 -14.93
C ARG A 365 2.12 4.79 -15.53
N ARG A 366 0.92 4.98 -16.08
CA ARG A 366 0.50 6.26 -16.70
C ARG A 366 0.05 7.28 -15.65
N TRP A 367 0.36 8.54 -15.90
CA TRP A 367 -0.07 9.71 -15.14
C TRP A 367 -0.63 10.78 -16.07
N ASP A 368 -1.66 11.49 -15.62
CA ASP A 368 -2.50 12.33 -16.48
C ASP A 368 -2.16 13.83 -16.42
N HIS A 369 -1.30 14.23 -15.49
CA HIS A 369 -0.87 15.61 -15.39
C HIS A 369 -0.04 16.02 -16.60
N ARG A 370 -0.25 17.24 -17.08
CA ARG A 370 0.48 17.80 -18.22
C ARG A 370 1.21 19.07 -17.80
N GLY A 371 2.30 19.39 -18.51
CA GLY A 371 2.91 20.70 -18.42
C GLY A 371 1.89 21.75 -18.88
N GLY A 372 1.45 22.61 -17.95
CA GLY A 372 0.36 23.55 -18.22
C GLY A 372 0.81 24.78 -19.00
N PRO A 373 -0.03 25.34 -19.91
CA PRO A 373 0.21 26.65 -20.50
C PRO A 373 0.14 27.75 -19.43
N ARG A 374 0.78 28.91 -19.70
CA ARG A 374 0.80 30.06 -18.79
C ARG A 374 -0.61 30.49 -18.39
N ARG A 375 -0.94 30.45 -17.10
CA ARG A 375 -2.17 31.04 -16.56
C ARG A 375 -1.80 32.14 -15.56
N LYS A 376 -2.29 33.37 -15.78
CA LYS A 376 -1.95 34.56 -14.97
C LYS A 376 -0.43 34.80 -14.81
N GLY A 377 0.36 34.53 -15.87
CA GLY A 377 1.82 34.72 -15.85
C GLY A 377 2.63 33.62 -15.14
N ARG A 378 1.98 32.61 -14.52
CA ARG A 378 2.65 31.44 -13.95
C ARG A 378 2.53 30.26 -14.92
N THR A 379 3.66 29.73 -15.38
CA THR A 379 3.75 28.37 -15.95
C THR A 379 3.84 27.38 -14.80
N THR A 380 3.03 26.32 -14.81
CA THR A 380 3.33 25.14 -13.99
C THR A 380 4.49 24.39 -14.65
N ALA A 381 5.71 24.93 -14.47
CA ALA A 381 6.91 24.27 -14.93
C ALA A 381 7.07 22.97 -14.14
N LEU A 382 7.04 21.83 -14.83
CA LEU A 382 7.23 20.54 -14.19
C LEU A 382 8.67 20.43 -13.68
N ARG A 383 8.85 19.93 -12.46
CA ARG A 383 10.15 19.56 -11.89
C ARG A 383 10.26 18.04 -11.98
N GLY A 384 11.25 17.52 -12.72
CA GLY A 384 11.41 16.07 -12.90
C GLY A 384 10.20 15.37 -13.53
N GLY A 385 9.40 16.11 -14.31
CA GLY A 385 8.15 15.63 -14.88
C GLY A 385 6.95 15.66 -13.91
N ALA A 386 7.10 16.09 -12.66
CA ALA A 386 6.01 16.23 -11.68
C ALA A 386 5.65 17.71 -11.41
N VAL A 387 4.47 17.94 -10.83
CA VAL A 387 3.96 19.28 -10.48
C VAL A 387 4.51 19.72 -9.13
N PRO A 388 5.15 20.90 -9.00
CA PRO A 388 5.60 21.39 -7.69
C PRO A 388 4.42 21.62 -6.72
N VAL A 389 4.58 21.20 -5.47
CA VAL A 389 3.60 21.49 -4.42
C VAL A 389 3.71 22.97 -4.05
N THR A 390 2.59 23.69 -4.14
CA THR A 390 2.46 25.06 -3.63
C THR A 390 1.32 25.11 -2.60
N GLU A 391 1.64 25.59 -1.41
CA GLU A 391 0.71 25.72 -0.30
C GLU A 391 -0.05 27.05 -0.35
N GLY A 392 -1.21 27.10 0.30
CA GLY A 392 -1.96 28.35 0.47
C GLY A 392 -2.74 28.80 -0.77
N GLU A 393 -2.69 28.04 -1.88
CA GLU A 393 -3.41 28.36 -3.11
C GLU A 393 -4.14 27.15 -3.73
N TRP A 394 -5.16 27.44 -4.54
CA TRP A 394 -5.88 26.43 -5.32
C TRP A 394 -5.14 26.16 -6.62
N LEU A 395 -4.73 24.90 -6.81
CA LEU A 395 -4.04 24.40 -7.98
C LEU A 395 -5.02 23.65 -8.89
N PRO A 396 -5.14 24.03 -10.17
CA PRO A 396 -6.01 23.32 -11.10
C PRO A 396 -5.40 21.98 -11.51
N LEU A 397 -6.22 20.94 -11.58
CA LEU A 397 -5.88 19.67 -12.23
C LEU A 397 -6.37 19.73 -13.69
N GLU A 398 -7.67 19.55 -13.89
CA GLU A 398 -8.38 19.62 -15.17
C GLU A 398 -9.91 19.67 -14.93
N ASP A 399 -10.71 19.93 -15.97
CA ASP A 399 -12.18 19.79 -15.95
C ASP A 399 -12.91 20.47 -14.78
N GLY A 400 -12.31 21.53 -14.22
CA GLY A 400 -12.82 22.27 -13.06
C GLY A 400 -12.42 21.68 -11.70
N VAL A 401 -11.70 20.57 -11.65
CA VAL A 401 -11.15 20.01 -10.41
C VAL A 401 -9.94 20.82 -9.97
N GLU A 402 -9.96 21.27 -8.71
CA GLU A 402 -8.86 21.99 -8.08
C GLU A 402 -8.52 21.36 -6.73
N VAL A 403 -7.25 21.46 -6.34
CA VAL A 403 -6.72 20.99 -5.06
C VAL A 403 -6.05 22.12 -4.30
N TYR A 404 -6.03 22.02 -2.99
CA TYR A 404 -5.41 23.00 -2.09
C TYR A 404 -4.55 22.25 -1.08
N PHE A 405 -3.28 22.62 -0.97
CA PHE A 405 -2.39 22.11 0.06
C PHE A 405 -2.30 23.11 1.21
N ALA A 406 -2.46 22.61 2.45
CA ALA A 406 -2.38 23.44 3.65
C ALA A 406 -0.95 23.95 3.89
N GLU A 407 -0.81 25.11 4.50
CA GLU A 407 0.49 25.67 4.88
C GLU A 407 1.18 24.85 5.97
N GLY A 408 2.51 24.71 5.86
CA GLY A 408 3.35 24.03 6.84
C GLY A 408 3.25 22.52 6.80
N GLY A 409 2.94 21.94 5.64
CA GLY A 409 2.89 20.50 5.44
C GLY A 409 4.26 19.92 5.12
N ALA A 410 4.60 18.79 5.76
CA ALA A 410 5.70 17.93 5.29
C ALA A 410 5.13 16.82 4.40
N TYR A 411 5.66 16.67 3.19
CA TYR A 411 5.15 15.75 2.17
C TYR A 411 6.04 14.51 2.08
N ARG A 412 5.44 13.32 2.10
CA ARG A 412 6.17 12.05 1.97
C ARG A 412 5.81 11.38 0.65
N THR A 413 6.81 10.85 -0.07
CA THR A 413 6.60 10.08 -1.31
C THR A 413 5.53 9.00 -1.11
N GLY A 414 4.59 8.92 -2.05
CA GLY A 414 3.47 7.95 -2.05
C GLY A 414 2.27 8.35 -1.19
N ASP A 415 2.36 9.40 -0.36
CA ASP A 415 1.18 9.97 0.29
C ASP A 415 0.22 10.48 -0.78
N HIS A 416 -1.07 10.15 -0.67
CA HIS A 416 -2.03 10.48 -1.70
C HIS A 416 -3.43 10.76 -1.15
N TRP A 417 -4.22 11.43 -1.96
CA TRP A 417 -5.63 11.67 -1.75
C TRP A 417 -6.42 11.17 -2.94
N ILE A 418 -7.66 10.75 -2.68
CA ILE A 418 -8.59 10.28 -3.69
C ILE A 418 -9.79 11.22 -3.74
N VAL A 419 -10.16 11.67 -4.95
CA VAL A 419 -11.21 12.66 -5.20
C VAL A 419 -12.17 12.10 -6.26
N PRO A 420 -13.30 11.48 -5.84
CA PRO A 420 -14.30 11.01 -6.79
C PRO A 420 -14.99 12.20 -7.46
N ALA A 421 -14.99 12.26 -8.78
CA ALA A 421 -15.70 13.26 -9.58
C ALA A 421 -16.92 12.62 -10.25
N ARG A 422 -18.04 13.36 -10.30
CA ARG A 422 -19.32 12.85 -10.80
C ARG A 422 -19.95 13.79 -11.81
N THR A 423 -20.03 13.35 -13.06
CA THR A 423 -20.69 14.09 -14.14
C THR A 423 -22.14 14.39 -13.79
N ALA A 424 -22.87 13.42 -13.21
CA ALA A 424 -24.27 13.57 -12.84
C ALA A 424 -24.52 14.67 -11.80
N THR A 425 -23.55 15.00 -10.94
CA THR A 425 -23.66 16.08 -9.96
C THR A 425 -22.94 17.36 -10.38
N GLY A 426 -22.15 17.31 -11.46
CA GLY A 426 -21.27 18.39 -11.87
C GLY A 426 -20.30 18.82 -10.77
N SER A 427 -19.86 17.90 -9.90
CA SER A 427 -19.01 18.21 -8.73
C SER A 427 -18.13 17.02 -8.32
N VAL A 428 -17.25 17.26 -7.34
CA VAL A 428 -16.48 16.23 -6.62
C VAL A 428 -17.14 15.84 -5.30
N GLU A 429 -16.99 14.57 -4.91
CA GLU A 429 -17.39 14.03 -3.60
C GLU A 429 -16.29 14.31 -2.56
N TRP A 430 -16.26 15.52 -1.99
CA TRP A 430 -15.29 15.90 -0.97
C TRP A 430 -15.96 16.32 0.35
N PRO A 431 -15.42 15.97 1.54
CA PRO A 431 -15.95 16.43 2.81
C PRO A 431 -15.97 17.97 2.91
N ALA A 432 -17.09 18.53 3.34
CA ALA A 432 -17.27 19.97 3.50
C ALA A 432 -17.88 20.32 4.86
N ASP A 433 -17.64 21.54 5.32
CA ASP A 433 -18.27 22.09 6.51
C ASP A 433 -19.77 22.45 6.26
N PRO A 434 -20.53 22.88 7.29
CA PRO A 434 -21.93 23.28 7.10
C PRO A 434 -22.14 24.45 6.12
N ALA A 435 -21.11 25.26 5.88
CA ALA A 435 -21.11 26.35 4.89
C ALA A 435 -20.67 25.87 3.49
N ARG A 436 -20.52 24.56 3.28
CA ARG A 436 -20.06 23.91 2.05
C ARG A 436 -18.63 24.28 1.65
N ARG A 437 -17.79 24.69 2.60
CA ARG A 437 -16.36 24.88 2.34
C ARG A 437 -15.63 23.52 2.44
N PRO A 438 -14.78 23.18 1.46
CA PRO A 438 -13.98 21.96 1.51
C PRO A 438 -13.16 21.85 2.79
N LEU A 439 -13.20 20.69 3.45
CA LEU A 439 -12.41 20.41 4.64
C LEU A 439 -11.03 19.89 4.26
N LEU A 440 -10.02 20.28 5.04
CA LEU A 440 -8.68 19.69 4.95
C LEU A 440 -8.71 18.23 5.42
N ARG A 441 -8.10 17.32 4.64
CA ARG A 441 -8.01 15.89 4.95
C ARG A 441 -6.56 15.45 4.95
N ALA A 442 -6.22 14.56 5.90
CA ALA A 442 -4.97 13.80 5.85
C ALA A 442 -4.93 12.93 4.58
N PRO A 443 -3.74 12.53 4.10
CA PRO A 443 -3.63 11.59 3.01
C PRO A 443 -4.42 10.32 3.33
N ALA A 444 -5.08 9.75 2.33
CA ALA A 444 -5.49 8.34 2.31
C ALA A 444 -4.28 7.42 2.01
N GLY A 445 -3.08 7.97 2.21
CA GLY A 445 -1.77 7.49 1.80
C GLY A 445 -1.33 6.19 2.46
N ILE A 446 -0.03 5.95 2.37
CA ILE A 446 0.59 4.76 2.93
C ILE A 446 0.73 4.97 4.44
N ALA A 447 -0.08 4.25 5.22
CA ALA A 447 0.11 4.14 6.67
C ALA A 447 1.34 3.29 6.96
N ARG A 448 2.33 3.88 7.63
CA ARG A 448 3.62 3.25 7.95
C ARG A 448 3.67 2.98 9.45
N HIS A 449 3.82 1.73 9.82
CA HIS A 449 3.83 1.25 11.19
C HIS A 449 5.24 0.75 11.54
N HIS A 450 5.65 0.93 12.79
CA HIS A 450 7.02 0.64 13.20
C HIS A 450 7.09 -0.11 14.53
N ALA A 451 8.05 -1.03 14.66
CA ALA A 451 8.37 -1.69 15.92
C ALA A 451 9.89 -1.83 16.11
N PRO A 452 10.42 -1.61 17.32
CA PRO A 452 11.82 -1.89 17.60
C PRO A 452 12.02 -3.41 17.73
N LEU A 453 13.06 -3.94 17.10
CA LEU A 453 13.39 -5.37 17.14
C LEU A 453 14.62 -5.64 18.02
N ALA A 454 15.69 -4.86 17.84
CA ALA A 454 16.92 -5.05 18.61
C ALA A 454 17.75 -3.76 18.68
N LEU A 455 18.59 -3.64 19.70
CA LEU A 455 19.69 -2.68 19.73
C LEU A 455 21.00 -3.46 19.53
N VAL A 456 21.74 -3.13 18.48
CA VAL A 456 23.01 -3.77 18.12
C VAL A 456 24.15 -2.88 18.61
N LYS A 457 24.96 -3.39 19.55
CA LYS A 457 26.14 -2.71 20.12
C LYS A 457 27.45 -3.31 19.64
N GLY A 458 27.41 -4.56 19.16
CA GLY A 458 28.56 -5.27 18.61
C GLY A 458 28.18 -6.66 18.12
N GLU A 459 29.15 -7.38 17.55
CA GLU A 459 28.95 -8.80 17.21
C GLU A 459 28.77 -9.61 18.50
N GLY A 460 27.59 -10.22 18.66
CA GLY A 460 27.22 -10.95 19.89
C GLY A 460 26.72 -10.09 21.05
N ASP A 461 26.75 -8.75 20.92
CA ASP A 461 26.16 -7.81 21.89
C ASP A 461 24.91 -7.17 21.29
N ILE A 462 23.78 -7.86 21.48
CA ILE A 462 22.47 -7.51 20.93
C ILE A 462 21.46 -7.53 22.07
N VAL A 463 20.79 -6.41 22.27
CA VAL A 463 19.69 -6.29 23.24
C VAL A 463 18.38 -6.52 22.49
N ASP A 464 17.61 -7.54 22.89
CA ASP A 464 16.31 -7.85 22.29
C ASP A 464 15.26 -6.81 22.71
N LEU A 465 14.71 -6.10 21.73
CA LEU A 465 13.69 -5.07 21.93
C LEU A 465 12.30 -5.56 21.53
N ARG A 466 12.11 -6.85 21.25
CA ARG A 466 10.79 -7.39 20.93
C ARG A 466 9.95 -7.51 22.20
N LEU A 467 8.63 -7.54 22.01
CA LEU A 467 7.66 -7.88 23.06
C LEU A 467 6.98 -9.19 22.72
N ALA A 468 6.67 -9.99 23.74
CA ALA A 468 5.95 -11.24 23.58
C ALA A 468 4.68 -11.25 24.42
N PHE A 469 3.62 -11.86 23.89
CA PHE A 469 2.35 -12.04 24.60
C PHE A 469 1.98 -13.51 24.68
N GLY A 470 1.45 -13.93 25.83
CA GLY A 470 0.86 -15.25 26.01
C GLY A 470 -0.61 -15.29 25.59
N PRO A 471 -1.23 -16.48 25.55
CA PRO A 471 -2.68 -16.60 25.39
C PRO A 471 -3.42 -15.80 26.48
N ALA A 472 -4.36 -14.95 26.08
CA ALA A 472 -5.17 -14.18 27.04
C ALA A 472 -6.20 -15.05 27.79
N ALA A 473 -6.58 -16.19 27.21
CA ALA A 473 -7.43 -17.18 27.86
C ALA A 473 -6.58 -18.20 28.63
N VAL A 474 -7.00 -18.53 29.85
CA VAL A 474 -6.51 -19.72 30.55
C VAL A 474 -6.83 -20.94 29.68
N VAL A 475 -5.87 -21.85 29.52
CA VAL A 475 -6.10 -23.13 28.84
C VAL A 475 -7.38 -23.74 29.39
N ALA A 476 -8.36 -23.96 28.51
CA ALA A 476 -9.60 -24.59 28.92
C ALA A 476 -9.24 -25.93 29.58
N PRO A 477 -9.75 -26.22 30.80
CA PRO A 477 -9.52 -27.52 31.42
C PRO A 477 -9.94 -28.63 30.46
N ALA A 478 -9.31 -29.80 30.57
CA ALA A 478 -9.75 -30.95 29.80
C ALA A 478 -11.25 -31.13 30.03
N ALA A 479 -12.00 -31.52 29.00
CA ALA A 479 -13.46 -31.64 29.11
C ALA A 479 -13.87 -32.58 30.26
N ASP A 480 -13.01 -33.53 30.62
CA ASP A 480 -13.17 -34.47 31.73
C ASP A 480 -12.93 -33.84 33.12
N ASP A 481 -12.22 -32.71 33.19
CA ASP A 481 -11.95 -31.94 34.42
C ASP A 481 -13.00 -30.84 34.66
N VAL A 482 -13.92 -30.63 33.71
CA VAL A 482 -15.05 -29.70 33.87
C VAL A 482 -16.20 -30.47 34.53
N PRO A 483 -16.59 -30.18 35.79
CA PRO A 483 -17.75 -30.81 36.39
C PRO A 483 -18.96 -30.57 35.50
N ALA A 484 -19.67 -31.63 35.13
CA ALA A 484 -20.86 -31.57 34.30
C ALA A 484 -21.82 -30.53 34.88
N ALA A 485 -21.99 -29.41 34.18
CA ALA A 485 -22.93 -28.38 34.60
C ALA A 485 -24.32 -29.02 34.72
N GLU A 486 -24.94 -28.91 35.90
CA GLU A 486 -26.34 -29.30 36.10
C GLU A 486 -27.17 -28.66 34.98
N ALA A 487 -27.84 -29.50 34.20
CA ALA A 487 -28.58 -29.10 33.02
C ALA A 487 -29.60 -28.00 33.39
N ALA A 488 -29.32 -26.75 33.00
CA ALA A 488 -30.32 -25.70 33.04
C ALA A 488 -31.51 -26.11 32.15
N PRO A 489 -32.76 -25.88 32.58
CA PRO A 489 -33.92 -26.38 31.87
C PRO A 489 -33.98 -25.79 30.46
N SER A 490 -34.22 -26.67 29.49
CA SER A 490 -34.32 -26.34 28.07
C SER A 490 -35.32 -25.20 27.87
N ARG A 491 -34.84 -24.07 27.33
CA ARG A 491 -35.74 -23.01 26.85
C ARG A 491 -36.50 -23.58 25.65
N GLY A 492 -37.77 -23.91 25.90
CA GLY A 492 -38.68 -24.49 24.94
C GLY A 492 -38.76 -23.68 23.65
N ARG A 493 -38.40 -24.31 22.53
CA ARG A 493 -38.77 -23.84 21.20
C ARG A 493 -40.26 -24.16 20.99
N SER A 494 -41.13 -23.20 21.31
CA SER A 494 -42.53 -23.24 20.90
C SER A 494 -42.61 -23.12 19.36
N ARG A 495 -42.84 -24.25 18.71
CA ARG A 495 -43.13 -24.35 17.28
C ARG A 495 -44.64 -24.29 17.12
N ALA A 496 -45.19 -23.10 16.90
CA ALA A 496 -46.61 -22.92 16.60
C ALA A 496 -46.92 -23.46 15.19
N ALA A 497 -47.36 -24.71 15.11
CA ALA A 497 -48.00 -25.28 13.94
C ALA A 497 -49.48 -24.87 13.94
N ARG A 498 -49.87 -23.94 13.06
CA ARG A 498 -51.28 -23.75 12.68
C ARG A 498 -51.59 -24.71 11.53
N ARG A 499 -52.32 -25.79 11.82
CA ARG A 499 -53.11 -26.55 10.84
C ARG A 499 -54.58 -26.49 11.20
N ALA A 500 -55.39 -26.33 10.17
CA ALA A 500 -56.83 -26.17 10.17
C ALA A 500 -57.60 -27.45 10.53
N GLY A 501 -58.85 -27.27 10.99
CA GLY A 501 -59.88 -28.30 11.18
C GLY A 501 -60.96 -27.80 12.15
N HIS A 502 -62.02 -27.12 11.73
CA HIS A 502 -63.33 -27.66 11.31
C HIS A 502 -64.04 -28.57 12.34
N ALA A 503 -65.05 -28.01 13.04
CA ALA A 503 -66.35 -28.61 13.46
C ALA A 503 -66.99 -27.65 14.50
N LYS A 504 -68.09 -26.94 14.22
CA LYS A 504 -69.53 -27.29 14.27
C LYS A 504 -70.12 -27.39 15.69
N GLU A 505 -71.32 -26.78 15.82
CA GLU A 505 -72.35 -26.91 16.87
C GLU A 505 -72.08 -26.17 18.18
N GLY A 506 -72.99 -25.43 18.81
CA GLY A 506 -74.42 -25.14 18.64
C GLY A 506 -74.91 -24.38 19.90
N GLU A 507 -76.07 -23.70 19.82
CA GLU A 507 -76.85 -23.06 20.90
C GLU A 507 -76.16 -21.90 21.68
N LYS A 508 -76.69 -20.68 21.74
CA LYS A 508 -78.06 -20.17 21.86
C LYS A 508 -78.22 -18.80 21.19
#